data_AF-A0A941CNC3-F1
#
_entry.id   AF-A0A941CNC3-F1
#
_cell.length_a   1.000
_cell.length_b   1.000
_cell.length_c   1.000
_cell.angle_alpha   90.00
_cell.angle_beta   90.00
_cell.angle_gamma   90.00
#
_symmetry.space_group_name_H-M   'P 1'
#
loop_
_entity.id
_entity.type
_entity.pdbx_description
1 polymer ?
#
loop_
_entity_poly.entity_id
_entity_poly.type
_entity_poly.pdbx_seq_one_letter_code
_entity_poly.pdbx_strand_id
1 'polypeptide(L)'
;MEMIIFNIINYAGMAKGLAYEALTEAEAGNYDKAQELLKEADANLLEAHKVQTSIIQAEARGEKPEVSVLFVHAQDQLMTSMESRTLIEHLIRIYQKFDTAK
;
A
#
# COMPACT_ATOMS: atom_id res chain seq x y z
N MET A 1 -0.20 21.48 4.49
CA MET A 1 -0.57 20.51 3.43
C MET A 1 0.62 19.68 2.98
N GLU A 2 1.80 20.26 2.74
CA GLU A 2 2.98 19.53 2.25
C GLU A 2 3.42 18.35 3.13
N MET A 3 3.50 18.52 4.46
CA MET A 3 3.86 17.42 5.37
C MET A 3 2.88 16.24 5.31
N ILE A 4 1.59 16.53 5.15
CA ILE A 4 0.52 15.53 4.99
C ILE A 4 0.75 14.72 3.71
N ILE A 5 1.07 15.41 2.62
CA ILE A 5 1.39 14.81 1.33
C ILE A 5 2.63 13.91 1.43
N PHE A 6 3.71 14.39 2.03
CA PHE A 6 4.93 13.60 2.21
C PHE A 6 4.70 12.35 3.08
N ASN A 7 3.85 12.44 4.11
CA ASN A 7 3.49 11.28 4.91
C ASN A 7 2.76 10.23 4.08
N ILE A 8 1.79 10.62 3.24
CA ILE A 8 1.11 9.69 2.32
C ILE A 8 2.13 9.01 1.40
N ILE A 9 3.01 9.78 0.75
CA ILE A 9 4.01 9.26 -0.17
C ILE A 9 4.95 8.27 0.54
N ASN A 10 5.42 8.61 1.74
CA ASN A 10 6.33 7.77 2.50
C ASN A 10 5.67 6.43 2.89
N TYR A 11 4.49 6.48 3.52
CA TYR A 11 3.79 5.26 3.94
C TYR A 11 3.35 4.40 2.75
N ALA A 12 2.84 5.01 1.67
CA ALA A 12 2.47 4.30 0.45
C ALA A 12 3.70 3.63 -0.20
N GLY A 13 4.81 4.35 -0.32
CA GLY A 13 6.05 3.84 -0.87
C GLY A 13 6.61 2.66 -0.06
N MET A 14 6.64 2.79 1.27
CA MET A 14 7.04 1.70 2.16
C MET A 14 6.15 0.48 2.02
N ALA A 15 4.82 0.66 2.03
CA ALA A 15 3.89 -0.44 1.84
C ALA A 15 4.08 -1.17 0.51
N LYS A 16 4.27 -0.42 -0.58
CA LYS A 16 4.53 -1.01 -1.90
C LYS A 16 5.82 -1.81 -1.90
N GLY A 17 6.91 -1.26 -1.33
CA GLY A 17 8.18 -1.96 -1.19
C GLY A 17 8.04 -3.28 -0.44
N LEU A 18 7.40 -3.25 0.74
CA LEU A 18 7.14 -4.44 1.56
C LEU A 18 6.29 -5.49 0.83
N ALA A 19 5.28 -5.06 0.05
CA ALA A 19 4.49 -5.98 -0.75
C ALA A 19 5.35 -6.68 -1.82
N TYR A 20 6.19 -5.95 -2.56
CA TYR A 20 7.09 -6.58 -3.54
C TYR A 20 8.14 -7.48 -2.89
N GLU A 21 8.66 -7.12 -1.71
CA GLU A 21 9.55 -7.97 -0.93
C GLU A 21 8.83 -9.27 -0.50
N ALA A 22 7.57 -9.18 -0.08
CA ALA A 22 6.75 -10.35 0.22
C ALA A 22 6.59 -11.29 -0.99
N LEU A 23 6.42 -10.72 -2.20
CA LEU A 23 6.36 -11.52 -3.43
C LEU A 23 7.68 -12.27 -3.66
N THR A 24 8.82 -11.59 -3.52
CA THR A 24 10.15 -12.21 -3.67
C THR A 24 10.37 -13.34 -2.65
N GLU A 25 9.95 -13.16 -1.40
CA GLU A 25 10.03 -14.22 -0.39
C GLU A 25 9.14 -15.42 -0.73
N ALA A 26 7.93 -15.17 -1.24
CA ALA A 26 7.04 -16.25 -1.68
C ALA A 26 7.57 -17.01 -2.90
N GLU A 27 8.21 -16.33 -3.85
CA GLU A 27 8.89 -16.95 -5.00
C GLU A 27 10.05 -17.86 -4.55
N ALA A 28 10.68 -17.57 -3.41
CA ALA A 28 11.68 -18.41 -2.77
C ALA A 28 11.09 -19.54 -1.89
N GLY A 29 9.75 -19.62 -1.76
CA GLY A 29 9.05 -20.59 -0.93
C GLY A 29 8.90 -20.18 0.54
N ASN A 30 9.32 -18.97 0.93
CA ASN A 30 9.27 -18.46 2.30
C ASN A 30 7.91 -17.83 2.63
N TYR A 31 6.83 -18.62 2.54
CA TYR A 31 5.46 -18.11 2.65
C TYR A 31 5.12 -17.46 3.99
N ASP A 32 5.69 -17.96 5.10
CA ASP A 32 5.49 -17.35 6.42
C ASP A 32 6.07 -15.92 6.47
N LYS A 33 7.28 -15.74 5.91
CA LYS A 33 7.93 -14.43 5.85
C LYS A 33 7.19 -13.48 4.91
N ALA A 34 6.73 -13.98 3.77
CA ALA A 34 5.88 -13.22 2.86
C ALA A 34 4.61 -12.70 3.57
N GLN A 35 3.97 -13.55 4.39
CA GLN A 35 2.77 -13.16 5.14
C GLN A 35 3.05 -12.12 6.23
N GLU A 36 4.22 -12.15 6.87
CA GLU A 36 4.67 -11.10 7.79
C GLU A 36 4.84 -9.76 7.08
N LEU A 37 5.57 -9.75 5.96
CA LEU A 37 5.83 -8.55 5.15
C LEU A 37 4.53 -7.93 4.62
N LEU A 38 3.55 -8.74 4.20
CA LEU A 38 2.23 -8.24 3.82
C LEU A 38 1.49 -7.56 4.99
N LYS A 39 1.61 -8.07 6.22
CA LYS A 39 1.00 -7.43 7.40
C LYS A 39 1.67 -6.08 7.71
N GLU A 40 2.98 -5.99 7.54
CA GLU A 40 3.72 -4.73 7.68
C GLU A 40 3.32 -3.73 6.58
N ALA A 41 3.12 -4.21 5.34
CA ALA A 41 2.59 -3.39 4.25
C ALA A 41 1.19 -2.86 4.59
N ASP A 42 0.31 -3.70 5.13
CA ASP A 42 -1.05 -3.32 5.54
C ASP A 42 -1.05 -2.24 6.64
N ALA A 43 -0.14 -2.34 7.60
CA ALA A 43 0.01 -1.33 8.65
C ALA A 43 0.41 0.03 8.06
N ASN A 44 1.34 0.06 7.10
CA ASN A 44 1.73 1.29 6.41
C ASN A 44 0.60 1.86 5.54
N LEU A 45 -0.11 1.02 4.77
CA LEU A 45 -1.27 1.46 3.99
C LEU A 45 -2.35 2.06 4.87
N LEU A 46 -2.61 1.47 6.05
CA LEU A 46 -3.60 1.97 6.98
C LEU A 46 -3.28 3.40 7.44
N GLU A 47 -2.01 3.70 7.75
CA GLU A 47 -1.61 5.05 8.13
C GLU A 47 -1.76 6.05 6.97
N ALA A 48 -1.35 5.69 5.76
CA ALA A 48 -1.57 6.54 4.58
C ALA A 48 -3.07 6.77 4.29
N HIS A 49 -3.88 5.71 4.38
CA HIS A 49 -5.31 5.75 4.09
C HIS A 49 -6.09 6.55 5.13
N LYS A 50 -5.69 6.53 6.42
CA LYS A 50 -6.28 7.41 7.45
C LYS A 50 -6.09 8.88 7.08
N VAL A 51 -4.90 9.24 6.61
CA VAL A 51 -4.60 10.61 6.19
C VAL A 51 -5.45 10.98 4.96
N GLN A 52 -5.49 10.14 3.93
CA GLN A 52 -6.36 10.32 2.77
C GLN A 52 -7.84 10.50 3.17
N THR A 53 -8.34 9.65 4.08
CA THR A 53 -9.72 9.70 4.57
C THR A 53 -10.03 11.04 5.23
N SER A 54 -9.11 11.56 6.04
CA SER A 54 -9.30 12.86 6.70
C SER A 54 -9.41 14.02 5.70
N ILE A 55 -8.66 13.97 4.59
CA ILE A 55 -8.74 14.96 3.51
C ILE A 55 -10.09 14.89 2.80
N ILE A 56 -10.56 13.68 2.45
CA ILE A 56 -11.87 13.48 1.81
C ILE A 56 -13.00 13.99 2.72
N GLN A 57 -12.91 13.69 4.03
CA GLN A 57 -13.90 14.16 5.00
C GLN A 57 -13.87 15.69 5.16
N ALA A 58 -12.71 16.32 5.13
CA ALA A 58 -12.59 17.78 5.13
C ALA A 58 -13.26 18.39 3.91
N GLU A 59 -13.00 17.84 2.72
CA GLU A 59 -13.63 18.26 1.48
C GLU A 59 -15.17 18.14 1.54
N ALA A 60 -15.67 17.01 2.06
CA ALA A 60 -17.11 16.79 2.23
C ALA A 60 -17.78 17.76 3.22
N ARG A 61 -17.04 18.32 4.18
CA ARG A 61 -17.51 19.37 5.10
C ARG A 61 -17.48 20.78 4.47
N GLY A 62 -17.05 20.92 3.22
CA GLY A 62 -16.94 22.19 2.53
C GLY A 62 -15.60 22.91 2.72
N GLU A 63 -14.63 22.26 3.37
CA GLU A 63 -13.24 22.73 3.35
C GLU A 63 -12.69 22.53 1.94
N LYS A 64 -11.93 23.48 1.40
CA LYS A 64 -11.32 23.35 0.06
C LYS A 64 -9.83 23.05 0.22
N PRO A 65 -9.42 21.77 0.36
CA PRO A 65 -8.02 21.44 0.40
C PRO A 65 -7.33 21.91 -0.90
N GLU A 66 -6.13 22.44 -0.76
CA GLU A 66 -5.34 22.89 -1.91
C GLU A 66 -4.91 21.68 -2.76
N VAL A 67 -5.38 21.63 -4.00
CA VAL A 67 -5.01 20.59 -4.97
C VAL A 67 -3.75 21.03 -5.70
N SER A 68 -2.64 20.38 -5.41
CA SER A 68 -1.36 20.54 -6.10
C SER A 68 -0.98 19.28 -6.89
N VAL A 69 -0.02 19.40 -7.82
CA VAL A 69 0.51 18.22 -8.54
C VAL A 69 1.07 17.19 -7.56
N LEU A 70 1.72 17.65 -6.49
CA LEU A 70 2.27 16.76 -5.46
C LEU A 70 1.16 16.07 -4.66
N PHE A 71 0.03 16.74 -4.42
CA PHE A 71 -1.14 16.14 -3.81
C PHE A 71 -1.72 15.00 -4.67
N VAL A 72 -1.89 15.25 -5.97
CA VAL A 72 -2.35 14.23 -6.93
C VAL A 72 -1.38 13.04 -6.96
N HIS A 73 -0.07 13.31 -7.03
CA HIS A 73 0.95 12.27 -6.99
C HIS A 73 0.88 11.39 -5.72
N ALA A 74 0.59 11.99 -4.56
CA ALA A 74 0.44 11.24 -3.33
C ALA A 74 -0.76 10.28 -3.35
N GLN A 75 -1.89 10.73 -3.91
CA GLN A 75 -3.08 9.90 -4.10
C GLN A 75 -2.80 8.76 -5.08
N ASP A 76 -2.12 9.05 -6.20
CA ASP A 76 -1.72 8.04 -7.19
C ASP A 76 -0.81 6.97 -6.57
N GLN A 77 0.19 7.38 -5.79
CA GLN A 77 1.08 6.45 -5.08
C GLN A 77 0.30 5.58 -4.10
N LEU A 78 -0.59 6.15 -3.30
CA LEU A 78 -1.40 5.39 -2.33
C LEU A 78 -2.28 4.37 -3.02
N MET A 79 -3.08 4.79 -4.00
CA MET A 79 -4.01 3.90 -4.70
C MET A 79 -3.28 2.79 -5.45
N THR A 80 -2.18 3.11 -6.15
CA THR A 80 -1.39 2.07 -6.84
C THR A 80 -0.69 1.12 -5.87
N SER A 81 -0.32 1.58 -4.67
CA SER A 81 0.27 0.73 -3.63
C SER A 81 -0.76 -0.23 -3.04
N MET A 82 -1.99 0.24 -2.79
CA MET A 82 -3.10 -0.60 -2.34
C MET A 82 -3.47 -1.69 -3.36
N GLU A 83 -3.55 -1.32 -4.64
CA GLU A 83 -3.80 -2.26 -5.72
C GLU A 83 -2.67 -3.28 -5.85
N SER A 84 -1.41 -2.80 -5.85
CA SER A 84 -0.23 -3.68 -5.93
C SER A 84 -0.20 -4.70 -4.79
N ARG A 85 -0.44 -4.26 -3.55
CA ARG A 85 -0.53 -5.14 -2.38
C ARG A 85 -1.61 -6.22 -2.57
N THR A 86 -2.78 -5.83 -3.06
CA THR A 86 -3.91 -6.76 -3.26
C THR A 86 -3.58 -7.81 -4.32
N LEU A 87 -3.06 -7.38 -5.46
CA LEU A 87 -2.65 -8.28 -6.54
C LEU A 87 -1.52 -9.23 -6.09
N ILE A 88 -0.53 -8.71 -5.36
CA ILE A 88 0.57 -9.51 -4.85
C ILE A 88 0.09 -10.60 -3.88
N GLU A 89 -0.85 -10.31 -2.98
CA GLU A 89 -1.43 -11.34 -2.12
C GLU A 89 -2.04 -12.49 -2.95
N HIS A 90 -2.76 -12.15 -4.04
CA HIS A 90 -3.30 -13.16 -4.95
C HIS A 90 -2.20 -13.96 -5.67
N LEU A 91 -1.12 -13.31 -6.11
CA LEU A 91 0.03 -13.99 -6.72
C LEU A 91 0.68 -14.96 -5.74
N ILE A 92 0.93 -14.53 -4.49
CA ILE A 92 1.51 -15.38 -3.44
C ILE A 92 0.64 -16.62 -3.19
N ARG A 93 -0.68 -16.45 -3.09
CA ARG A 93 -1.62 -17.57 -2.95
C ARG A 93 -1.57 -18.54 -4.14
N ILE A 94 -1.35 -18.01 -5.36
CA ILE A 94 -1.18 -18.82 -6.57
C ILE A 94 0.12 -19.62 -6.50
N TYR A 95 1.26 -18.98 -6.18
CA TYR A 95 2.55 -19.66 -6.00
C TYR A 95 2.48 -20.78 -4.96
N GLN A 96 1.88 -20.52 -3.80
CA GLN A 96 1.75 -21.51 -2.72
C GLN A 96 0.95 -22.75 -3.15
N LYS A 97 -0.11 -22.55 -3.95
CA LYS A 97 -0.89 -23.67 -4.51
C LYS A 97 -0.09 -24.50 -5.50
N PHE A 98 0.71 -23.84 -6.35
CA PHE A 98 1.56 -24.55 -7.31
C PHE A 98 2.66 -25.37 -6.65
N ASP A 99 3.24 -24.89 -5.55
CA ASP A 99 4.24 -25.66 -4.80
C ASP A 99 3.64 -26.81 -4.00
N THR A 100 2.43 -26.64 -3.45
CA THR A 100 1.74 -27.73 -2.71
C THR A 100 1.19 -28.82 -3.64
N ALA A 101 1.04 -28.53 -4.94
CA ALA A 101 0.57 -29.47 -5.95
C ALA A 101 1.70 -30.31 -6.57
N LYS A 102 2.96 -30.06 -6.21
CA LYS A 102 4.12 -30.92 -6.55
C LYS A 102 4.25 -32.05 -5.53
#